data_AF-A0A2P4X260-F1
#
_entry.id   AF-A0A2P4X260-F1
#
_cell.length_a   1.000
_cell.length_b   1.000
_cell.length_c   1.000
_cell.angle_alpha   90.00
_cell.angle_beta   90.00
_cell.angle_gamma   90.00
#
_symmetry.space_group_name_H-M   'P 1'
#
loop_
_entity.id
_entity.type
_entity.pdbx_description
1 polymer ?
#
loop_
_entity_poly.entity_id
_entity_poly.type
_entity_poly.pdbx_seq_one_letter_code
_entity_poly.pdbx_strand_id
1 'polypeptide(L)'
;MCGDRDSEIAVLVEDHEMEEEIAIADGVYNVGKFGHSFRMKLFEEHFGVKPGTELYQKYIDPVSKDAWFSMQEQAMANHQIYDSVFGCLPSDSVTNFAQIDSHIQSAQGLDTSGRGAEEAVASAMGSGNTDVTSNNGDERRMSSMSDRAMSPQSSRRGTSGRKSAFSGAMNVNMKESSHIAQKKHELGHVQGHIVYFPLKFLVDEQLEPKLFPAELFQ
;
A
#
# COMPACT_ATOMS: atom_id res chain seq x y z
N MET A 1 -17.29 26.11 2.25
CA MET A 1 -18.07 26.54 1.07
C MET A 1 -18.79 27.87 1.31
N CYS A 2 -18.13 28.88 1.89
CA CYS A 2 -18.77 30.16 2.26
C CYS A 2 -18.84 31.17 1.10
N GLY A 3 -18.10 30.93 0.00
CA GLY A 3 -18.10 31.78 -1.20
C GLY A 3 -17.36 33.11 -1.07
N ASP A 4 -16.84 33.43 0.12
CA ASP A 4 -16.10 34.64 0.47
C ASP A 4 -14.59 34.42 0.61
N ARG A 5 -14.12 33.20 0.27
CA ARG A 5 -12.70 32.79 0.33
C ARG A 5 -12.23 32.35 -1.04
N ASP A 6 -11.98 31.07 -1.21
CA ASP A 6 -11.44 30.52 -2.44
C ASP A 6 -12.50 30.46 -3.55
N SER A 7 -12.06 30.65 -4.79
CA SER A 7 -12.91 30.52 -5.98
C SER A 7 -13.06 29.04 -6.34
N GLU A 8 -14.29 28.54 -6.30
CA GLU A 8 -14.63 27.14 -6.61
C GLU A 8 -15.68 27.09 -7.73
N ILE A 9 -15.72 25.98 -8.46
CA ILE A 9 -16.75 25.70 -9.47
C ILE A 9 -17.32 24.30 -9.28
N ALA A 10 -18.62 24.15 -9.47
CA ALA A 10 -19.32 22.87 -9.37
C ALA A 10 -20.40 22.76 -10.46
N VAL A 11 -20.76 21.51 -10.80
CA VAL A 11 -21.85 21.18 -11.73
C VAL A 11 -22.81 20.22 -11.02
N LEU A 12 -24.11 20.48 -11.15
CA LEU A 12 -25.16 19.54 -10.76
C LEU A 12 -25.55 18.71 -11.99
N VAL A 13 -25.48 17.39 -11.86
CA VAL A 13 -25.90 16.44 -12.89
C VAL A 13 -27.10 15.68 -12.36
N GLU A 14 -28.23 15.81 -13.05
CA GLU A 14 -29.46 15.06 -12.77
C GLU A 14 -29.71 14.11 -13.95
N ASP A 15 -29.88 12.82 -13.64
CA ASP A 15 -30.14 11.81 -14.66
C ASP A 15 -31.56 11.96 -15.22
N HIS A 16 -31.65 12.01 -16.55
CA HIS A 16 -32.92 11.85 -17.28
C HIS A 16 -33.07 10.44 -17.89
N GLU A 17 -31.97 9.73 -18.06
CA GLU A 17 -31.97 8.35 -18.50
C GLU A 17 -31.88 7.42 -17.29
N MET A 18 -32.83 6.49 -17.21
CA MET A 18 -32.93 5.56 -16.09
C MET A 18 -32.49 4.15 -16.51
N GLU A 19 -31.90 3.42 -15.58
CA GLU A 19 -31.71 1.99 -15.61
C GLU A 19 -32.82 1.34 -14.78
N GLU A 20 -33.51 0.38 -15.38
CA GLU A 20 -34.74 -0.19 -14.82
C GLU A 20 -34.44 -1.40 -13.93
N GLU A 21 -35.36 -1.65 -13.00
CA GLU A 21 -35.41 -2.87 -12.21
C GLU A 21 -34.18 -3.15 -11.32
N ILE A 22 -33.50 -2.11 -10.83
CA ILE A 22 -32.38 -2.27 -9.90
C ILE A 22 -32.90 -2.49 -8.47
N ALA A 23 -32.54 -3.62 -7.88
CA ALA A 23 -32.86 -3.94 -6.49
C ALA A 23 -32.05 -3.04 -5.53
N ILE A 24 -32.75 -2.26 -4.71
CA ILE A 24 -32.16 -1.38 -3.69
C ILE A 24 -33.03 -1.48 -2.42
N ALA A 25 -32.40 -1.66 -1.26
CA ALA A 25 -33.06 -1.89 0.02
C ALA A 25 -34.06 -3.07 -0.04
N ASP A 26 -35.34 -2.77 0.17
CA ASP A 26 -36.46 -3.70 0.20
C ASP A 26 -37.31 -3.66 -1.09
N GLY A 27 -36.86 -2.93 -2.11
CA GLY A 27 -37.62 -2.70 -3.33
C GLY A 27 -36.80 -2.75 -4.61
N VAL A 28 -37.50 -2.54 -5.71
CA VAL A 28 -36.95 -2.47 -7.07
C VAL A 28 -37.22 -1.07 -7.60
N TYR A 29 -36.15 -0.37 -8.00
CA TYR A 29 -36.20 1.05 -8.34
C TYR A 29 -35.55 1.30 -9.70
N ASN A 30 -36.06 2.32 -10.39
CA ASN A 30 -35.37 2.87 -11.55
C ASN A 30 -34.32 3.87 -11.04
N VAL A 31 -33.07 3.69 -11.43
CA VAL A 31 -31.94 4.52 -10.97
C VAL A 31 -31.36 5.32 -12.13
N GLY A 32 -30.81 6.50 -11.86
CA GLY A 32 -30.13 7.29 -12.88
C GLY A 32 -28.89 6.57 -13.42
N LYS A 33 -28.72 6.51 -14.75
CA LYS A 33 -27.60 5.78 -15.37
C LYS A 33 -26.24 6.37 -14.99
N PHE A 34 -26.10 7.69 -15.03
CA PHE A 34 -24.83 8.35 -14.69
C PHE A 34 -24.50 8.16 -13.21
N GLY A 35 -25.43 8.50 -12.31
CA GLY A 35 -25.21 8.36 -10.87
C GLY A 35 -24.93 6.91 -10.45
N HIS A 36 -25.68 5.95 -11.00
CA HIS A 36 -25.49 4.54 -10.71
C HIS A 36 -24.13 4.02 -11.21
N SER A 37 -23.81 4.25 -12.50
CA SER A 37 -22.56 3.78 -13.10
C SER A 37 -21.33 4.42 -12.45
N PHE A 38 -21.39 5.71 -12.13
CA PHE A 38 -20.30 6.41 -11.45
C PHE A 38 -20.06 5.84 -10.05
N ARG A 39 -21.10 5.61 -9.26
CA ARG A 39 -20.99 4.95 -7.95
C ARG A 39 -20.39 3.55 -8.07
N MET A 40 -20.84 2.74 -9.03
CA MET A 40 -20.30 1.39 -9.22
C MET A 40 -18.82 1.42 -9.61
N LYS A 41 -18.40 2.39 -10.42
CA LYS A 41 -16.97 2.59 -10.75
C LYS A 41 -16.13 2.96 -9.52
N LEU A 42 -16.63 3.84 -8.66
CA LEU A 42 -15.98 4.13 -7.37
C LEU A 42 -15.90 2.89 -6.48
N PHE A 43 -16.92 2.05 -6.49
CA PHE A 43 -16.91 0.81 -5.72
C PHE A 43 -15.91 -0.21 -6.27
N GLU A 44 -15.79 -0.34 -7.59
CA GLU A 44 -14.76 -1.16 -8.25
C GLU A 44 -13.36 -0.76 -7.77
N GLU A 45 -13.05 0.53 -7.70
CA GLU A 45 -11.77 1.04 -7.23
C GLU A 45 -11.58 0.86 -5.72
N HIS A 46 -12.49 1.39 -4.90
CA HIS A 46 -12.29 1.43 -3.45
C HIS A 46 -12.44 0.07 -2.77
N PHE A 47 -13.33 -0.79 -3.25
CA PHE A 47 -13.54 -2.12 -2.68
C PHE A 47 -12.88 -3.24 -3.48
N GLY A 48 -12.24 -2.92 -4.61
CA GLY A 48 -11.60 -3.91 -5.47
C GLY A 48 -12.60 -4.90 -6.12
N VAL A 49 -13.86 -4.50 -6.26
CA VAL A 49 -14.89 -5.35 -6.89
C VAL A 49 -14.78 -5.30 -8.40
N LYS A 50 -15.21 -6.37 -9.08
CA LYS A 50 -15.17 -6.46 -10.54
C LYS A 50 -16.56 -6.80 -11.09
N PRO A 51 -16.99 -6.20 -12.20
CA PRO A 51 -18.26 -6.55 -12.83
C PRO A 51 -18.38 -8.06 -13.04
N GLY A 52 -19.52 -8.63 -12.64
CA GLY A 52 -19.82 -10.06 -12.75
C GLY A 52 -19.39 -10.93 -11.55
N THR A 53 -18.73 -10.37 -10.53
CA THR A 53 -18.48 -11.12 -9.28
C THR A 53 -19.69 -11.08 -8.36
N GLU A 54 -19.79 -12.04 -7.45
CA GLU A 54 -20.84 -12.08 -6.41
C GLU A 54 -20.81 -10.82 -5.54
N LEU A 55 -19.60 -10.34 -5.21
CA LEU A 55 -19.43 -9.12 -4.41
C LEU A 55 -19.88 -7.87 -5.16
N TYR A 56 -19.67 -7.81 -6.47
CA TYR A 56 -20.20 -6.73 -7.30
C TYR A 56 -21.73 -6.71 -7.28
N GLN A 57 -22.38 -7.87 -7.44
CA GLN A 57 -23.83 -8.00 -7.35
C GLN A 57 -24.36 -7.59 -5.97
N LYS A 58 -23.67 -7.99 -4.90
CA LYS A 58 -23.99 -7.57 -3.54
C LYS A 58 -23.96 -6.04 -3.37
N TYR A 59 -23.01 -5.37 -4.02
CA TYR A 59 -22.80 -3.93 -3.88
C TYR A 59 -23.62 -3.08 -4.88
N ILE A 60 -24.38 -3.72 -5.78
CA ILE A 60 -25.39 -3.02 -6.59
C ILE A 60 -26.39 -2.30 -5.67
N ASP A 61 -26.76 -2.92 -4.55
CA ASP A 61 -27.52 -2.26 -3.48
C ASP A 61 -26.56 -1.69 -2.41
N PRO A 62 -26.34 -0.36 -2.38
CA PRO A 62 -25.42 0.25 -1.41
C PRO A 62 -26.01 0.38 0.00
N VAL A 63 -27.32 0.17 0.18
CA VAL A 63 -28.01 0.46 1.45
C VAL A 63 -28.52 -0.80 2.16
N SER A 64 -28.41 -1.98 1.53
CA SER A 64 -28.67 -3.23 2.23
C SER A 64 -27.76 -3.36 3.47
N LYS A 65 -28.30 -3.90 4.55
CA LYS A 65 -27.54 -4.16 5.78
C LYS A 65 -26.32 -5.02 5.51
N ASP A 66 -26.49 -6.04 4.66
CA ASP A 66 -25.43 -6.98 4.34
C ASP A 66 -24.29 -6.33 3.53
N ALA A 67 -24.61 -5.45 2.57
CA ALA A 67 -23.59 -4.69 1.85
C ALA A 67 -22.88 -3.71 2.80
N TRP A 68 -23.65 -2.96 3.59
CA TRP A 68 -23.12 -1.99 4.55
C TRP A 68 -22.13 -2.63 5.54
N PHE A 69 -22.50 -3.74 6.18
CA PHE A 69 -21.62 -4.43 7.12
C PHE A 69 -20.37 -5.00 6.43
N SER A 70 -20.50 -5.57 5.22
CA SER A 70 -19.32 -6.05 4.48
C SER A 70 -18.38 -4.92 4.06
N MET A 71 -18.89 -3.75 3.68
CA MET A 71 -18.06 -2.58 3.37
C MET A 71 -17.28 -2.11 4.60
N GLN A 72 -17.93 -2.08 5.77
CA GLN A 72 -17.27 -1.73 7.03
C GLN A 72 -16.22 -2.75 7.46
N GLU A 73 -16.56 -4.04 7.36
CA GLU A 73 -15.63 -5.13 7.69
C GLU A 73 -14.39 -5.08 6.81
N GLN A 74 -14.56 -4.87 5.49
CA GLN A 74 -13.43 -4.71 4.57
C GLN A 74 -12.55 -3.51 4.93
N ALA A 75 -13.16 -2.36 5.23
CA ALA A 75 -12.44 -1.16 5.63
C ALA A 75 -11.62 -1.38 6.91
N MET A 76 -12.20 -2.06 7.89
CA MET A 76 -11.53 -2.40 9.15
C MET A 76 -10.40 -3.42 8.93
N ALA A 77 -10.64 -4.47 8.15
CA ALA A 77 -9.65 -5.49 7.84
C ALA A 77 -8.44 -4.89 7.12
N ASN A 78 -8.66 -4.07 6.08
CA ASN A 78 -7.59 -3.37 5.39
C ASN A 78 -6.81 -2.46 6.34
N HIS A 79 -7.50 -1.68 7.17
CA HIS A 79 -6.87 -0.81 8.17
C HIS A 79 -5.97 -1.62 9.13
N GLN A 80 -6.46 -2.74 9.68
CA GLN A 80 -5.68 -3.59 10.57
C GLN A 80 -4.43 -4.18 9.91
N ILE A 81 -4.52 -4.55 8.62
CA ILE A 81 -3.36 -5.02 7.86
C ILE A 81 -2.35 -3.89 7.69
N TYR A 82 -2.78 -2.69 7.28
CA TYR A 82 -1.89 -1.54 7.13
C TYR A 82 -1.24 -1.13 8.46
N ASP A 83 -2.00 -1.09 9.55
CA ASP A 83 -1.52 -0.77 10.90
C ASP A 83 -0.49 -1.82 11.37
N SER A 84 -0.78 -3.12 11.19
CA SER A 84 0.13 -4.24 11.52
C SER A 84 1.42 -4.24 10.70
N VAL A 85 1.33 -3.92 9.40
CA VAL A 85 2.47 -4.03 8.48
C VAL A 85 3.35 -2.79 8.49
N PHE A 86 2.74 -1.61 8.60
CA PHE A 86 3.45 -0.33 8.44
C PHE A 86 3.47 0.55 9.68
N GLY A 87 2.61 0.31 10.68
CA GLY A 87 2.47 1.21 11.83
C GLY A 87 2.09 2.63 11.38
N CYS A 88 1.22 2.71 10.37
CA CYS A 88 0.88 3.96 9.69
C CYS A 88 0.00 4.85 10.56
N LEU A 89 0.18 6.17 10.42
CA LEU A 89 -0.69 7.17 11.00
C LEU A 89 -1.72 7.65 9.96
N PRO A 90 -2.92 8.09 10.38
CA PRO A 90 -3.45 8.09 11.75
C PRO A 90 -3.77 6.67 12.28
N SER A 91 -3.85 6.49 13.60
CA SER A 91 -4.23 5.23 14.25
C SER A 91 -4.97 5.48 15.56
N ASP A 92 -6.01 4.69 15.87
CA ASP A 92 -6.80 4.81 17.11
C ASP A 92 -5.99 4.40 18.36
N SER A 93 -4.84 3.74 18.15
CA SER A 93 -3.89 3.37 19.21
C SER A 93 -3.02 4.55 19.69
N VAL A 94 -3.02 5.66 18.94
CA VAL A 94 -2.18 6.85 19.21
C VAL A 94 -3.08 8.01 19.61
N THR A 95 -3.30 8.20 20.91
CA THR A 95 -4.15 9.25 21.46
C THR A 95 -3.41 10.55 21.77
N ASN A 96 -2.07 10.54 21.76
CA ASN A 96 -1.21 11.71 22.03
C ASN A 96 0.12 11.67 21.25
N PHE A 97 0.85 12.80 21.23
CA PHE A 97 2.10 12.91 20.45
C PHE A 97 3.21 11.99 20.97
N ALA A 98 3.27 11.72 22.28
CA ALA A 98 4.31 10.88 22.87
C ALA A 98 4.24 9.41 22.40
N GLN A 99 3.07 8.96 21.93
CA GLN A 99 2.86 7.59 21.45
C GLN A 99 3.27 7.40 19.99
N ILE A 100 3.44 8.46 19.19
CA ILE A 100 3.71 8.38 17.75
C ILE A 100 4.96 7.54 17.45
N ASP A 101 6.10 7.90 18.02
CA ASP A 101 7.37 7.23 17.73
C ASP A 101 7.32 5.76 18.14
N SER A 102 6.69 5.47 19.28
CA SER A 102 6.53 4.10 19.78
C SER A 102 5.63 3.26 18.87
N HIS A 103 4.59 3.86 18.29
CA HIS A 103 3.66 3.18 17.39
C HIS A 103 4.33 2.86 16.06
N ILE A 104 5.02 3.83 15.44
CA ILE A 104 5.78 3.60 14.19
C ILE A 104 6.84 2.51 14.38
N GLN A 105 7.53 2.51 15.53
CA GLN A 105 8.53 1.50 15.87
C GLN A 105 7.94 0.12 16.12
N SER A 106 6.65 0.00 16.43
CA SER A 106 6.02 -1.32 16.67
C SER A 106 5.94 -2.18 15.41
N ALA A 107 5.99 -1.58 14.22
CA ALA A 107 5.94 -2.27 12.93
C ALA A 107 7.34 -2.64 12.36
N GLN A 108 8.41 -2.56 13.16
CA GLN A 108 9.80 -2.78 12.73
C GLN A 108 10.02 -4.09 11.95
N GLY A 109 10.53 -3.97 10.71
CA GLY A 109 10.90 -5.06 9.81
C GLY A 109 10.82 -4.72 8.31
N LEU A 110 10.17 -3.61 7.96
CA LEU A 110 10.14 -3.04 6.61
C LEU A 110 10.66 -1.60 6.70
N ASP A 111 11.57 -1.21 5.82
CA ASP A 111 12.01 0.19 5.71
C ASP A 111 10.84 1.04 5.20
N THR A 112 10.17 1.74 6.11
CA THR A 112 9.05 2.65 5.81
C THR A 112 9.51 4.06 5.44
N SER A 113 10.83 4.31 5.34
CA SER A 113 11.37 5.65 5.08
C SER A 113 11.11 6.18 3.66
N GLY A 114 10.44 5.41 2.80
CA GLY A 114 10.12 5.76 1.42
C GLY A 114 11.34 5.80 0.48
N ARG A 115 12.56 5.60 1.01
CA ARG A 115 13.82 5.75 0.28
C ARG A 115 14.04 4.79 -0.90
N GLY A 116 13.26 3.71 -0.99
CA GLY A 116 13.30 2.74 -2.09
C GLY A 116 12.05 2.70 -2.98
N ALA A 117 11.04 3.53 -2.71
CA ALA A 117 9.78 3.49 -3.46
C ALA A 117 9.97 3.95 -4.92
N GLU A 118 10.76 5.00 -5.15
CA GLU A 118 11.05 5.50 -6.50
C GLU A 118 11.81 4.48 -7.35
N GLU A 119 12.77 3.75 -6.77
CA GLU A 119 13.58 2.74 -7.45
C GLU A 119 12.76 1.48 -7.80
N ALA A 120 11.82 1.09 -6.92
CA ALA A 120 10.89 -0.01 -7.18
C ALA A 120 9.87 0.32 -8.29
N VAL A 121 9.34 1.55 -8.29
CA VAL A 121 8.42 2.03 -9.34
C VAL A 121 9.13 2.13 -10.69
N ALA A 122 10.35 2.66 -10.72
CA ALA A 122 11.18 2.71 -11.93
C ALA A 122 11.48 1.30 -12.47
N SER A 123 11.77 0.34 -11.59
CA SER A 123 12.02 -1.06 -11.98
C SER A 123 10.78 -1.75 -12.56
N ALA A 124 9.59 -1.44 -12.05
CA ALA A 124 8.33 -1.97 -12.59
C ALA A 124 7.98 -1.37 -13.96
N MET A 125 8.37 -0.12 -14.23
CA MET A 125 8.14 0.55 -15.51
C MET A 125 9.20 0.23 -16.60
N GLY A 126 10.37 -0.26 -16.22
CA GLY A 126 11.48 -0.59 -17.14
C GLY A 126 11.34 -1.90 -17.92
N SER A 127 10.31 -2.72 -17.68
CA SER A 127 10.17 -4.04 -18.32
C SER A 127 9.39 -4.06 -19.65
N GLY A 128 9.17 -2.89 -20.26
CA GLY A 128 8.62 -2.76 -21.62
C GLY A 128 9.68 -2.89 -22.70
N ASN A 129 9.97 -4.13 -23.10
CA ASN A 129 10.98 -4.47 -24.12
C ASN A 129 10.57 -3.94 -25.52
N THR A 130 11.22 -2.89 -26.02
CA THR A 130 11.25 -2.59 -27.48
C THR A 130 12.51 -3.19 -28.07
N ASP A 131 12.33 -4.33 -28.72
CA ASP A 131 13.33 -5.02 -29.52
C ASP A 131 13.58 -4.20 -30.80
N VAL A 132 14.70 -3.48 -30.88
CA VAL A 132 15.24 -2.97 -32.14
C VAL A 132 16.67 -3.45 -32.25
N THR A 133 16.81 -4.56 -32.97
CA THR A 133 18.09 -5.07 -33.47
C THR A 133 18.72 -4.06 -34.41
N SER A 134 19.98 -3.71 -34.17
CA SER A 134 20.85 -3.10 -35.18
C SER A 134 22.22 -3.73 -35.10
N ASN A 135 22.46 -4.60 -36.08
CA ASN A 135 23.74 -5.18 -36.44
C ASN A 135 24.68 -4.09 -36.99
N ASN A 136 25.93 -4.11 -36.56
CA ASN A 136 27.19 -3.79 -37.27
C ASN A 136 28.29 -3.99 -36.21
N GLY A 137 29.35 -4.77 -36.33
CA GLY A 137 30.10 -5.29 -37.47
C GLY A 137 31.58 -5.10 -37.14
N ASP A 138 32.36 -6.20 -37.09
CA ASP A 138 33.82 -6.26 -37.33
C ASP A 138 34.81 -5.57 -36.34
N GLU A 139 36.02 -6.05 -35.98
CA GLU A 139 36.92 -7.14 -36.36
C GLU A 139 37.94 -7.44 -35.21
N ARG A 140 38.33 -8.71 -35.08
CA ARG A 140 39.69 -9.26 -34.78
C ARG A 140 40.57 -8.69 -33.64
N ARG A 141 40.95 -9.56 -32.69
CA ARG A 141 42.35 -10.06 -32.54
C ARG A 141 42.49 -11.23 -31.56
N MET A 142 43.30 -12.21 -31.97
CA MET A 142 43.60 -13.47 -31.30
C MET A 142 44.80 -13.38 -30.34
N SER A 143 44.84 -14.34 -29.39
CA SER A 143 45.98 -15.15 -28.90
C SER A 143 45.78 -15.41 -27.39
N SER A 144 46.11 -16.52 -26.74
CA SER A 144 46.74 -17.80 -27.10
C SER A 144 47.03 -18.51 -25.76
N MET A 145 46.66 -19.80 -25.63
CA MET A 145 47.36 -20.85 -24.83
C MET A 145 47.44 -20.66 -23.29
N SER A 146 47.48 -21.67 -22.41
CA SER A 146 47.34 -23.14 -22.47
C SER A 146 47.44 -23.64 -21.01
N ASP A 147 46.76 -24.76 -20.74
CA ASP A 147 47.19 -25.88 -19.87
C ASP A 147 47.47 -25.75 -18.35
N ARG A 148 46.75 -26.62 -17.63
CA ARG A 148 47.15 -27.40 -16.41
C ARG A 148 47.36 -26.57 -15.11
N ALA A 149 47.04 -27.04 -13.90
CA ALA A 149 46.80 -28.38 -13.38
C ALA A 149 46.18 -28.35 -11.95
N MET A 150 45.79 -29.55 -11.51
CA MET A 150 45.84 -30.10 -10.14
C MET A 150 44.80 -29.74 -9.06
N SER A 151 44.17 -30.80 -8.57
CA SER A 151 43.47 -30.91 -7.29
C SER A 151 44.40 -30.69 -6.08
N PRO A 152 43.88 -30.27 -4.91
CA PRO A 152 44.70 -29.77 -3.82
C PRO A 152 45.10 -30.85 -2.81
N GLN A 153 46.37 -30.79 -2.41
CA GLN A 153 46.93 -31.52 -1.27
C GLN A 153 46.89 -30.66 -0.01
N SER A 154 46.76 -31.33 1.13
CA SER A 154 46.54 -30.78 2.46
C SER A 154 47.70 -29.92 2.99
N SER A 155 47.35 -28.85 3.70
CA SER A 155 48.22 -28.29 4.73
C SER A 155 47.39 -27.82 5.92
N ARG A 156 47.72 -28.37 7.10
CA ARG A 156 47.24 -27.93 8.41
C ARG A 156 48.03 -26.70 8.83
N ARG A 157 47.34 -25.62 9.22
CA ARG A 157 47.92 -24.60 10.11
C ARG A 157 46.81 -24.05 11.00
N GLY A 158 46.91 -24.33 12.30
CA GLY A 158 45.96 -23.88 13.30
C GLY A 158 46.03 -22.36 13.50
N THR A 159 44.86 -21.73 13.66
CA THR A 159 44.76 -20.41 14.27
C THR A 159 43.43 -20.33 15.03
N SER A 160 43.57 -20.17 16.34
CA SER A 160 42.80 -19.36 17.29
C SER A 160 41.31 -19.07 17.03
N GLY A 161 40.51 -19.22 18.08
CA GLY A 161 39.06 -19.18 18.07
C GLY A 161 38.45 -17.92 17.44
N ARG A 162 37.64 -18.15 16.40
CA ARG A 162 36.57 -17.24 15.96
C ARG A 162 35.24 -17.96 16.18
N LYS A 163 34.71 -17.89 17.40
CA LYS A 163 33.33 -18.30 17.66
C LYS A 163 32.38 -17.23 17.11
N SER A 164 31.63 -17.59 16.08
CA SER A 164 30.20 -17.26 15.89
C SER A 164 29.74 -15.78 15.79
N ALA A 165 30.46 -14.90 15.08
CA ALA A 165 29.85 -13.63 14.63
C ALA A 165 29.06 -13.81 13.32
N PHE A 166 29.53 -14.68 12.41
CA PHE A 166 28.94 -14.89 11.09
C PHE A 166 27.61 -15.68 11.12
N SER A 167 27.49 -16.62 12.07
CA SER A 167 26.25 -17.39 12.27
C SER A 167 25.11 -16.52 12.85
N GLY A 168 25.45 -15.56 13.71
CA GLY A 168 24.50 -14.60 14.26
C GLY A 168 23.92 -13.69 13.17
N ALA A 169 24.76 -13.12 12.31
CA ALA A 169 24.31 -12.27 11.20
C ALA A 169 23.47 -13.05 10.17
N MET A 170 23.84 -14.30 9.85
CA MET A 170 23.02 -15.16 8.99
C MET A 170 21.65 -15.49 9.61
N ASN A 171 21.61 -15.80 10.91
CA ASN A 171 20.34 -16.07 11.60
C ASN A 171 19.46 -14.81 11.74
N VAL A 172 20.05 -13.63 11.92
CA VAL A 172 19.31 -12.35 11.95
C VAL A 172 18.72 -12.05 10.57
N ASN A 173 19.53 -12.13 9.51
CA ASN A 173 19.09 -11.90 8.13
C ASN A 173 18.02 -12.92 7.68
N MET A 174 18.13 -14.18 8.08
CA MET A 174 17.16 -15.22 7.74
C MET A 174 15.82 -15.04 8.50
N LYS A 175 15.86 -14.56 9.75
CA LYS A 175 14.66 -14.18 10.51
C LYS A 175 13.99 -12.93 9.95
N GLU A 176 14.77 -11.91 9.59
CA GLU A 176 14.31 -10.68 8.92
C GLU A 176 13.62 -11.01 7.59
N SER A 177 14.23 -11.86 6.77
CA SER A 177 13.64 -12.38 5.53
C SER A 177 12.33 -13.14 5.77
N SER A 178 12.23 -13.91 6.85
CA SER A 178 11.00 -14.65 7.19
C SER A 178 9.86 -13.72 7.64
N HIS A 179 10.18 -12.67 8.40
CA HIS A 179 9.21 -11.71 8.89
C HIS A 179 8.66 -10.84 7.75
N ILE A 180 9.54 -10.41 6.84
CA ILE A 180 9.14 -9.69 5.61
C ILE A 180 8.23 -10.56 4.74
N ALA A 181 8.53 -11.86 4.59
CA ALA A 181 7.69 -12.78 3.84
C ALA A 181 6.29 -12.94 4.47
N GLN A 182 6.21 -13.00 5.80
CA GLN A 182 4.94 -13.05 6.53
C GLN A 182 4.13 -11.76 6.33
N LYS A 183 4.74 -10.58 6.51
CA LYS A 183 4.09 -9.28 6.28
C LYS A 183 3.63 -9.11 4.83
N LYS A 184 4.43 -9.56 3.88
CA LYS A 184 4.04 -9.59 2.45
C LYS A 184 2.84 -10.52 2.20
N HIS A 185 2.75 -11.64 2.92
CA HIS A 185 1.59 -12.52 2.85
C HIS A 185 0.34 -11.89 3.46
N GLU A 186 0.46 -11.16 4.58
CA GLU A 186 -0.63 -10.35 5.17
C GLU A 186 -1.17 -9.34 4.15
N LEU A 187 -0.28 -8.62 3.44
CA LEU A 187 -0.68 -7.67 2.39
C LEU A 187 -1.44 -8.32 1.22
N GLY A 188 -1.23 -9.62 0.97
CA GLY A 188 -1.98 -10.35 -0.05
C GLY A 188 -3.48 -10.50 0.24
N HIS A 189 -3.91 -10.24 1.48
CA HIS A 189 -5.31 -10.29 1.89
C HIS A 189 -6.01 -8.93 1.79
N VAL A 190 -5.29 -7.85 1.47
CA VAL A 190 -5.89 -6.53 1.24
C VAL A 190 -6.68 -6.54 -0.06
N GLN A 191 -7.92 -6.05 -0.01
CA GLN A 191 -8.77 -5.91 -1.18
C GLN A 191 -9.24 -4.47 -1.33
N GLY A 192 -9.00 -3.88 -2.51
CA GLY A 192 -9.30 -2.47 -2.76
C GLY A 192 -8.42 -1.52 -1.94
N HIS A 193 -8.91 -0.31 -1.74
CA HIS A 193 -8.21 0.79 -1.07
C HIS A 193 -8.99 1.39 0.10
N ILE A 194 -10.21 0.93 0.35
CA ILE A 194 -11.01 1.40 1.48
C ILE A 194 -10.34 1.03 2.80
N VAL A 195 -10.28 1.99 3.72
CA VAL A 195 -9.74 1.79 5.08
C VAL A 195 -10.66 2.49 6.08
N TYR A 196 -10.73 1.96 7.29
CA TYR A 196 -11.35 2.66 8.40
C TYR A 196 -10.60 3.97 8.69
N PHE A 197 -11.35 5.05 8.93
CA PHE A 197 -10.79 6.34 9.31
C PHE A 197 -10.71 6.43 10.85
N PRO A 198 -9.50 6.47 11.45
CA PRO A 198 -9.33 6.50 12.89
C PRO A 198 -9.88 7.79 13.51
N LEU A 199 -10.80 7.64 14.47
CA LEU A 199 -11.51 8.74 15.12
C LEU A 199 -10.89 9.15 16.46
N LYS A 200 -9.98 8.35 17.01
CA LYS A 200 -9.32 8.58 18.31
C LYS A 200 -7.89 9.06 18.19
N PHE A 201 -7.40 9.24 16.95
CA PHE A 201 -6.06 9.73 16.71
C PHE A 201 -5.87 11.14 17.31
N LEU A 202 -4.90 11.27 18.21
CA LEU A 202 -4.58 12.50 18.93
C LEU A 202 -5.76 13.13 19.70
N VAL A 203 -6.72 12.32 20.15
CA VAL A 203 -7.90 12.82 20.88
C VAL A 203 -7.57 13.53 22.20
N ASP A 204 -6.41 13.24 22.79
CA ASP A 204 -5.96 13.87 24.04
C ASP A 204 -5.17 15.17 23.81
N GLU A 205 -4.93 15.57 22.55
CA GLU A 205 -4.09 16.71 22.19
C GLU A 205 -4.91 17.91 21.70
N GLN A 206 -4.42 19.11 22.00
CA GLN A 206 -4.94 20.34 21.38
C GLN A 206 -4.24 20.53 20.03
N LEU A 207 -4.94 20.16 18.95
CA LEU A 207 -4.44 20.25 17.58
C LEU A 207 -4.46 21.68 17.00
N GLU A 208 -5.16 22.60 17.66
CA GLU A 208 -5.09 24.01 17.30
C GLU A 208 -3.68 24.55 17.57
N PRO A 209 -3.02 25.16 16.57
CA PRO A 209 -1.74 25.79 16.81
C PRO A 209 -1.89 26.86 17.88
N LYS A 210 -0.95 26.90 18.83
CA LYS A 210 -0.88 27.96 19.82
C LYS A 210 -0.65 29.28 19.08
N LEU A 211 -1.71 30.05 18.88
CA LEU A 211 -1.61 31.38 18.29
C LEU A 211 -0.70 32.21 19.19
N PHE A 212 0.47 32.59 18.66
CA PHE A 212 1.25 33.65 19.29
C PHE A 212 0.43 34.95 19.19
N PRO A 213 0.43 35.80 20.24
CA PRO A 213 -0.23 37.09 20.17
C PRO A 213 0.25 37.87 18.95
N ALA A 214 -0.68 38.51 18.23
CA ALA A 214 -0.37 39.33 17.05
C ALA A 214 0.66 40.46 17.34
N GLU A 215 0.88 40.76 18.62
CA GLU A 215 1.88 41.69 19.16
C GLU A 215 3.34 41.29 18.84
N LEU A 216 3.60 40.02 18.49
CA LEU A 216 4.93 39.53 18.10
C LEU A 216 5.28 39.76 16.63
N PHE A 217 4.34 40.25 15.81
CA PHE A 217 4.51 40.48 14.37
C PHE A 217 4.35 41.96 13.98
N GLN A 218 4.46 42.89 14.94
CA GLN A 218 4.49 44.35 14.70
C GLN A 218 5.92 44.89 14.71
#